data_AF-A0A0F7S0X0-F1
#
_entry.id   AF-A0A0F7S0X0-F1
#
_cell.length_a   1.000
_cell.length_b   1.000
_cell.length_c   1.000
_cell.angle_alpha   90.00
_cell.angle_beta   90.00
_cell.angle_gamma   90.00
#
_symmetry.space_group_name_H-M   'P 1'
#
loop_
_entity.id
_entity.type
_entity.pdbx_description
1 polymer ?
#
loop_
_entity_poly.entity_id
_entity_poly.type
_entity_poly.pdbx_seq_one_letter_code
_entity_poly.pdbx_strand_id
1 'polypeptide(L)'
;MGKGAPKGKSSASSATRKKQANKAARKVAYERDEDGNLLHPDLVEALEKAKQRGPQRGQKKDKSKKDGKGGKKGKAEKKKQYIPPPKPPQPLPDPLDSMGLASLLPADLVVLLRKASKKDVITRCRALEGLLAWVEDALGRSSASSASSELNAEASNLSAKEKRDALVMMLPSWVHLFPRLALSPTRRLRLLTLQIQTLLLEKPSTSLEEASSTRAELLESPQYIEPILGPWAILCHDTDRTIERLGRSAWIDSCTWKGDSGANTSTENDSATALNLNEHCTLLASHLRTILLSPSPSYALSMTSAHAVASADPTMSRTSSGYATPSLQAGGVKRDAKNRDESNVEEDTAALDKRLVAGALAVLNSTIRQQPTPDVLESLQDVLASRLVWASLSPHNLA
;
A
#
# COMPACT_ATOMS: atom_id res chain seq x y z
N MET A 1 -46.06 47.23 15.35
CA MET A 1 -44.81 46.86 14.66
C MET A 1 -44.39 45.46 15.11
N GLY A 2 -44.52 44.45 14.25
CA GLY A 2 -44.06 43.08 14.55
C GLY A 2 -43.14 42.61 13.43
N LYS A 3 -41.83 42.54 13.70
CA LYS A 3 -40.80 42.07 12.75
C LYS A 3 -40.84 40.55 12.67
N GLY A 4 -40.95 40.03 11.45
CA GLY A 4 -41.00 38.60 11.13
C GLY A 4 -39.71 37.85 11.42
N ALA A 5 -39.88 36.56 11.69
CA ALA A 5 -38.83 35.59 12.00
C ALA A 5 -37.83 35.37 10.83
N PRO A 6 -36.55 35.05 11.12
CA PRO A 6 -35.55 34.78 10.10
C PRO A 6 -35.75 33.39 9.46
N LYS A 7 -35.76 33.37 8.12
CA LYS A 7 -35.76 32.16 7.28
C LYS A 7 -34.60 31.22 7.64
N GLY A 8 -34.92 29.97 7.96
CA GLY A 8 -33.97 28.91 8.29
C GLY A 8 -32.97 28.61 7.17
N LYS A 9 -31.67 28.73 7.48
CA LYS A 9 -30.57 28.33 6.62
C LYS A 9 -30.21 26.87 6.91
N SER A 10 -30.58 25.94 6.03
CA SER A 10 -30.11 24.55 6.10
C SER A 10 -28.65 24.45 5.62
N SER A 11 -27.80 23.74 6.36
CA SER A 11 -26.35 23.57 6.17
C SER A 11 -25.92 22.65 5.01
N ALA A 12 -26.87 22.19 4.18
CA ALA A 12 -26.57 21.32 3.04
C ALA A 12 -26.18 22.12 1.79
N SER A 13 -25.11 21.69 1.11
CA SER A 13 -24.66 22.27 -0.16
C SER A 13 -25.77 22.18 -1.23
N SER A 14 -25.76 23.09 -2.21
CA SER A 14 -26.76 23.16 -3.29
C SER A 14 -26.87 21.84 -4.07
N ALA A 15 -25.73 21.16 -4.28
CA ALA A 15 -25.69 19.85 -4.93
C ALA A 15 -26.44 18.77 -4.12
N THR A 16 -26.28 18.78 -2.79
CA THR A 16 -26.99 17.85 -1.91
C THR A 16 -28.48 18.12 -1.88
N ARG A 17 -28.91 19.40 -1.89
CA ARG A 17 -30.34 19.74 -2.00
C ARG A 17 -30.94 19.28 -3.32
N LYS A 18 -30.24 19.49 -4.43
CA LYS A 18 -30.69 19.03 -5.76
C LYS A 18 -30.77 17.50 -5.84
N LYS A 19 -29.83 16.78 -5.24
CA LYS A 19 -29.85 15.32 -5.18
C LYS A 19 -31.02 14.79 -4.35
N GLN A 20 -31.29 15.39 -3.19
CA GLN A 20 -32.42 14.99 -2.34
C GLN A 20 -33.77 15.35 -2.98
N ALA A 21 -33.88 16.52 -3.62
CA ALA A 21 -35.08 16.91 -4.36
C ALA A 21 -35.38 15.95 -5.52
N ASN A 22 -34.36 15.56 -6.29
CA ASN A 22 -34.53 14.56 -7.36
C ASN A 22 -34.87 13.17 -6.83
N LYS A 23 -34.37 12.79 -5.65
CA LYS A 23 -34.72 11.51 -5.00
C LYS A 23 -36.16 11.51 -4.51
N ALA A 24 -36.63 12.62 -3.93
CA ALA A 24 -38.01 12.79 -3.50
C ALA A 24 -38.98 12.79 -4.71
N ALA A 25 -38.66 13.56 -5.76
CA ALA A 25 -39.46 13.61 -6.98
C ALA A 25 -39.58 12.23 -7.66
N ARG A 26 -38.50 11.44 -7.67
CA ARG A 26 -38.55 10.06 -8.15
C ARG A 26 -39.41 9.16 -7.26
N LYS A 27 -39.37 9.33 -5.94
CA LYS A 27 -40.20 8.52 -5.05
C LYS A 27 -41.68 8.74 -5.33
N VAL A 28 -42.10 10.00 -5.42
CA VAL A 28 -43.49 10.39 -5.72
C VAL A 28 -43.93 9.90 -7.11
N ALA A 29 -43.06 9.99 -8.12
CA ALA A 29 -43.41 9.54 -9.47
C ALA A 29 -43.70 8.03 -9.56
N TYR A 30 -43.12 7.20 -8.69
CA TYR A 30 -43.30 5.74 -8.69
C TYR A 30 -44.23 5.23 -7.57
N GLU A 31 -44.99 6.12 -6.92
CA GLU A 31 -46.03 5.69 -5.98
C GLU A 31 -47.18 4.99 -6.74
N ARG A 32 -47.72 3.93 -6.13
CA ARG A 32 -48.80 3.10 -6.68
C ARG A 32 -50.00 3.10 -5.75
N ASP A 33 -51.19 2.96 -6.32
CA ASP A 33 -52.43 2.75 -5.57
C ASP A 33 -52.56 1.31 -5.06
N GLU A 34 -53.62 1.02 -4.30
CA GLU A 34 -53.88 -0.30 -3.72
C GLU A 34 -54.14 -1.38 -4.78
N ASP A 35 -54.51 -0.98 -6.00
CA ASP A 35 -54.71 -1.86 -7.16
C ASP A 35 -53.41 -2.07 -7.98
N GLY A 36 -52.30 -1.46 -7.56
CA GLY A 36 -50.98 -1.63 -8.16
C GLY A 36 -50.70 -0.75 -9.39
N ASN A 37 -51.57 0.21 -9.71
CA ASN A 37 -51.38 1.17 -10.79
C ASN A 37 -50.56 2.38 -10.32
N LEU A 38 -49.81 3.00 -11.24
CA LEU A 38 -49.03 4.20 -10.93
C LEU A 38 -49.95 5.40 -10.73
N LEU A 39 -49.81 6.08 -9.58
CA LEU A 39 -50.62 7.26 -9.25
C LEU A 39 -50.30 8.48 -10.13
N HIS A 40 -49.08 8.55 -10.67
CA HIS A 40 -48.60 9.68 -11.48
C HIS A 40 -47.82 9.24 -12.73
N PRO A 41 -48.50 8.65 -13.73
CA PRO A 41 -47.86 8.13 -14.95
C PRO A 41 -47.15 9.24 -15.76
N ASP A 42 -47.70 10.44 -15.79
CA ASP A 42 -47.14 11.58 -16.53
C ASP A 42 -45.78 12.04 -16.00
N LEU A 43 -45.56 11.91 -14.68
CA LEU A 43 -44.29 12.26 -14.03
C LEU A 43 -43.20 11.22 -14.33
N VAL A 44 -43.59 9.96 -14.50
CA VAL A 44 -42.69 8.87 -14.92
C VAL A 44 -42.25 9.11 -16.37
N GLU A 45 -43.19 9.40 -17.27
CA GLU A 45 -42.88 9.69 -18.68
C GLU A 45 -41.97 10.93 -18.82
N ALA A 46 -42.20 11.98 -18.02
CA ALA A 46 -41.35 13.17 -17.99
C ALA A 46 -39.93 12.86 -17.47
N LEU A 47 -39.78 11.99 -16.46
CA LEU A 47 -38.48 11.55 -15.95
C LEU A 47 -37.72 10.68 -16.95
N GLU A 48 -38.41 9.86 -17.73
CA GLU A 48 -37.79 9.04 -18.77
C GLU A 48 -37.36 9.87 -19.98
N LYS A 49 -38.19 10.84 -20.42
CA LYS A 49 -37.80 11.82 -21.46
C LYS A 49 -36.60 12.67 -21.03
N ALA A 50 -36.51 13.04 -19.75
CA ALA A 50 -35.34 13.74 -19.20
C ALA A 50 -34.08 12.87 -19.12
N LYS A 51 -34.22 11.54 -19.06
CA LYS A 51 -33.11 10.58 -19.04
C LYS A 51 -32.54 10.31 -20.44
N GLN A 52 -33.38 10.41 -21.47
CA GLN A 52 -32.97 10.29 -22.88
C GLN A 52 -32.22 11.53 -23.40
N ARG A 53 -32.51 12.72 -22.84
CA ARG A 53 -31.68 13.91 -23.07
C ARG A 53 -30.47 13.86 -22.15
N GLY A 54 -29.39 13.24 -22.63
CA GLY A 54 -28.11 13.16 -21.93
C GLY A 54 -27.61 14.52 -21.39
N PRO A 55 -26.70 14.54 -20.40
CA PRO A 55 -26.34 15.76 -19.69
C PRO A 55 -25.61 16.74 -20.60
N GLN A 56 -26.34 17.72 -21.15
CA GLN A 56 -25.76 18.82 -21.89
C GLN A 56 -25.04 19.75 -20.91
N ARG A 57 -23.72 19.57 -20.85
CA ARG A 57 -22.78 20.30 -20.00
C ARG A 57 -22.67 21.75 -20.51
N GLY A 58 -23.27 22.68 -19.77
CA GLY A 58 -22.88 24.09 -19.74
C GLY A 58 -23.28 24.94 -20.96
N GLN A 59 -24.46 25.56 -20.90
CA GLN A 59 -24.64 26.88 -21.49
C GLN A 59 -24.85 27.90 -20.39
N LYS A 60 -23.79 28.68 -20.14
CA LYS A 60 -23.92 29.97 -19.46
C LYS A 60 -24.84 30.83 -20.31
N LYS A 61 -25.87 31.35 -19.65
CA LYS A 61 -26.80 32.35 -20.17
C LYS A 61 -25.99 33.60 -20.56
N ASP A 62 -25.81 33.81 -21.86
CA ASP A 62 -25.29 35.06 -22.40
C ASP A 62 -26.25 36.21 -22.04
N LYS A 63 -25.75 37.17 -21.28
CA LYS A 63 -26.35 38.50 -21.19
C LYS A 63 -25.71 39.35 -22.28
N SER A 64 -26.48 39.63 -23.33
CA SER A 64 -26.20 40.72 -24.25
C SER A 64 -26.22 42.06 -23.50
N LYS A 65 -25.15 42.86 -23.63
CA LYS A 65 -25.26 44.30 -23.98
C LYS A 65 -23.87 44.95 -24.09
N LYS A 66 -23.66 45.55 -25.27
CA LYS A 66 -23.08 46.88 -25.53
C LYS A 66 -21.56 47.02 -25.73
N ASP A 67 -21.23 47.23 -27.01
CA ASP A 67 -20.30 48.20 -27.62
C ASP A 67 -18.90 48.40 -27.02
N GLY A 68 -17.87 48.16 -27.85
CA GLY A 68 -16.48 48.56 -27.57
C GLY A 68 -15.46 48.10 -28.61
N LYS A 69 -15.40 48.82 -29.73
CA LYS A 69 -14.44 48.71 -30.84
C LYS A 69 -12.99 48.91 -30.33
N GLY A 70 -12.05 47.99 -30.60
CA GLY A 70 -10.62 48.23 -30.36
C GLY A 70 -9.75 46.99 -30.45
N GLY A 71 -8.85 46.93 -31.45
CA GLY A 71 -8.12 45.73 -31.83
C GLY A 71 -6.99 45.26 -30.90
N LYS A 72 -6.61 43.98 -31.04
CA LYS A 72 -5.21 43.57 -31.25
C LYS A 72 -5.12 42.13 -31.74
N LYS A 73 -4.54 42.00 -32.94
CA LYS A 73 -4.06 40.77 -33.58
C LYS A 73 -2.94 40.14 -32.73
N GLY A 74 -2.93 38.82 -32.63
CA GLY A 74 -1.69 38.03 -32.60
C GLY A 74 -1.08 37.66 -31.24
N LYS A 75 -1.69 36.71 -30.54
CA LYS A 75 -0.94 35.68 -29.82
C LYS A 75 -1.66 34.36 -30.04
N ALA A 76 -1.16 33.56 -30.98
CA ALA A 76 -1.57 32.17 -31.08
C ALA A 76 -1.14 31.48 -29.79
N GLU A 77 -2.06 31.36 -28.84
CA GLU A 77 -1.94 30.42 -27.74
C GLU A 77 -1.80 29.04 -28.37
N LYS A 78 -0.57 28.54 -28.44
CA LYS A 78 -0.30 27.14 -28.73
C LYS A 78 -1.16 26.35 -27.74
N LYS A 79 -2.28 25.79 -28.21
CA LYS A 79 -3.12 24.89 -27.43
C LYS A 79 -2.16 23.86 -26.86
N LYS A 80 -1.94 23.90 -25.54
CA LYS A 80 -1.18 22.86 -24.85
C LYS A 80 -1.95 21.58 -25.11
N GLN A 81 -1.46 20.79 -26.06
CA GLN A 81 -1.99 19.48 -26.34
C GLN A 81 -1.88 18.73 -25.02
N TYR A 82 -3.03 18.36 -24.46
CA TYR A 82 -3.06 17.58 -23.23
C TYR A 82 -2.41 16.25 -23.56
N ILE A 83 -1.16 16.07 -23.13
CA ILE A 83 -0.49 14.79 -23.12
C ILE A 83 -1.00 14.09 -21.86
N PRO A 84 -1.84 13.05 -21.98
CA PRO A 84 -2.28 12.31 -20.81
C PRO A 84 -1.04 11.76 -20.09
N PRO A 85 -1.03 11.79 -18.75
CA PRO A 85 0.08 11.24 -17.99
C PRO A 85 0.31 9.77 -18.39
N PRO A 86 1.57 9.30 -18.34
CA PRO A 86 1.90 7.90 -18.62
C PRO A 86 0.98 6.98 -17.82
N LYS A 87 0.46 5.94 -18.47
CA LYS A 87 -0.34 4.95 -17.77
C LYS A 87 0.52 4.32 -16.68
N PRO A 88 0.01 4.14 -15.45
CA PRO A 88 0.74 3.40 -14.44
C PRO A 88 1.06 1.99 -14.96
N PRO A 89 2.20 1.42 -14.55
CA PRO A 89 2.57 0.07 -14.95
C PRO A 89 1.47 -0.92 -14.56
N GLN A 90 1.32 -1.98 -15.37
CA GLN A 90 0.41 -3.04 -14.98
C GLN A 90 0.97 -3.75 -13.74
N PRO A 91 0.12 -3.99 -12.73
CA PRO A 91 0.50 -4.79 -11.58
C PRO A 91 0.85 -6.20 -12.02
N LEU A 92 1.85 -6.80 -11.36
CA LEU A 92 2.20 -8.19 -11.58
C LEU A 92 0.96 -9.08 -11.31
N PRO A 93 0.75 -10.14 -12.10
CA PRO A 93 -0.29 -11.13 -11.80
C PRO A 93 -0.13 -11.66 -10.37
N ASP A 94 -1.24 -11.86 -9.66
CA ASP A 94 -1.22 -12.43 -8.30
C ASP A 94 -0.70 -13.88 -8.39
N PRO A 95 0.42 -14.24 -7.73
CA PRO A 95 0.96 -15.60 -7.74
C PRO A 95 -0.04 -16.64 -7.29
N LEU A 96 -0.99 -16.26 -6.41
CA LEU A 96 -1.97 -17.18 -5.86
C LEU A 96 -2.86 -17.78 -6.96
N ASP A 97 -3.23 -16.98 -7.96
CA ASP A 97 -4.05 -17.41 -9.08
C ASP A 97 -3.20 -17.77 -10.30
N SER A 98 -2.13 -17.00 -10.60
CA SER A 98 -1.31 -17.22 -11.81
C SER A 98 -0.41 -18.47 -11.74
N MET A 99 0.02 -18.88 -10.53
CA MET A 99 0.80 -20.11 -10.33
C MET A 99 -0.06 -21.29 -9.85
N GLY A 100 -1.39 -21.11 -9.74
CA GLY A 100 -2.28 -22.16 -9.24
C GLY A 100 -2.11 -22.52 -7.77
N LEU A 101 -1.44 -21.67 -6.97
CA LEU A 101 -1.20 -21.94 -5.55
C LEU A 101 -2.49 -22.06 -4.74
N ALA A 102 -3.57 -21.40 -5.17
CA ALA A 102 -4.88 -21.48 -4.51
C ALA A 102 -5.44 -22.92 -4.38
N SER A 103 -5.06 -23.83 -5.29
CA SER A 103 -5.46 -25.24 -5.21
C SER A 103 -4.50 -26.12 -4.40
N LEU A 104 -3.30 -25.63 -4.11
CA LEU A 104 -2.25 -26.39 -3.40
C LEU A 104 -2.19 -26.01 -1.91
N LEU A 105 -2.56 -24.77 -1.58
CA LEU A 105 -2.52 -24.26 -0.22
C LEU A 105 -3.80 -24.58 0.56
N PRO A 106 -3.72 -24.70 1.89
CA PRO A 106 -4.89 -24.77 2.77
C PRO A 106 -5.87 -23.61 2.54
N ALA A 107 -7.18 -23.90 2.54
CA ALA A 107 -8.20 -22.93 2.15
C ALA A 107 -8.25 -21.70 3.05
N ASP A 108 -8.02 -21.88 4.35
CA ASP A 108 -7.89 -20.80 5.34
C ASP A 108 -6.71 -19.87 5.00
N LEU A 109 -5.55 -20.43 4.69
CA LEU A 109 -4.37 -19.67 4.27
C LEU A 109 -4.61 -18.89 2.97
N VAL A 110 -5.24 -19.53 1.97
CA VAL A 110 -5.64 -18.88 0.71
C VAL A 110 -6.55 -17.69 0.96
N VAL A 111 -7.51 -17.81 1.87
CA VAL A 111 -8.42 -16.72 2.23
C VAL A 111 -7.67 -15.55 2.88
N LEU A 112 -6.69 -15.84 3.74
CA LEU A 112 -5.87 -14.81 4.38
C LEU A 112 -5.03 -14.06 3.33
N LEU A 113 -4.35 -14.77 2.41
CA LEU A 113 -3.56 -14.19 1.34
C LEU A 113 -4.42 -13.30 0.41
N ARG A 114 -5.60 -13.78 -0.01
CA ARG A 114 -6.55 -13.00 -0.83
C ARG A 114 -7.08 -11.76 -0.11
N LYS A 115 -7.25 -11.81 1.22
CA LYS A 115 -7.69 -10.65 1.99
C LYS A 115 -6.55 -9.64 2.19
N ALA A 116 -5.31 -10.11 2.32
CA ALA A 116 -4.12 -9.27 2.44
C ALA A 116 -3.81 -8.47 1.15
N SER A 117 -4.21 -8.98 -0.02
CA SER A 117 -4.02 -8.28 -1.30
C SER A 117 -5.01 -7.12 -1.56
N LYS A 118 -6.13 -7.07 -0.79
CA LYS A 118 -7.19 -6.05 -0.94
C LYS A 118 -6.71 -4.64 -0.63
N LYS A 119 -7.47 -3.63 -1.08
CA LYS A 119 -7.15 -2.21 -0.86
C LYS A 119 -7.52 -1.72 0.54
N ASP A 120 -8.61 -2.24 1.12
CA ASP A 120 -9.12 -1.81 2.42
C ASP A 120 -8.14 -2.14 3.56
N VAL A 121 -7.78 -1.13 4.35
CA VAL A 121 -6.79 -1.24 5.44
C VAL A 121 -7.26 -2.21 6.52
N ILE A 122 -8.51 -2.08 6.97
CA ILE A 122 -9.06 -2.90 8.07
C ILE A 122 -9.07 -4.37 7.67
N THR A 123 -9.49 -4.66 6.43
CA THR A 123 -9.47 -6.02 5.89
C THR A 123 -8.06 -6.60 5.82
N ARG A 124 -7.08 -5.80 5.40
CA ARG A 124 -5.66 -6.20 5.38
C ARG A 124 -5.12 -6.46 6.79
N CYS A 125 -5.39 -5.58 7.75
CA CYS A 125 -4.96 -5.76 9.13
C CYS A 125 -5.46 -7.07 9.72
N ARG A 126 -6.77 -7.35 9.59
CA ARG A 126 -7.36 -8.61 10.06
C ARG A 126 -6.80 -9.83 9.35
N ALA A 127 -6.49 -9.71 8.06
CA ALA A 127 -5.86 -10.78 7.31
C ALA A 127 -4.43 -11.07 7.79
N LEU A 128 -3.63 -10.03 8.07
CA LEU A 128 -2.28 -10.20 8.59
C LEU A 128 -2.26 -10.66 10.05
N GLU A 129 -3.25 -10.28 10.87
CA GLU A 129 -3.40 -10.85 12.22
C GLU A 129 -3.70 -12.35 12.16
N GLY A 130 -4.60 -12.78 11.28
CA GLY A 130 -4.86 -14.19 11.03
C GLY A 130 -3.65 -14.92 10.46
N LEU A 131 -2.93 -14.31 9.52
CA LEU A 131 -1.72 -14.89 8.93
C LEU A 131 -0.59 -15.02 9.96
N LEU A 132 -0.41 -14.02 10.83
CA LEU A 132 0.56 -14.10 11.92
C LEU A 132 0.25 -15.28 12.84
N ALA A 133 -1.00 -15.42 13.29
CA ALA A 133 -1.41 -16.55 14.12
C ALA A 133 -1.22 -17.90 13.41
N TRP A 134 -1.48 -17.95 12.11
CA TRP A 134 -1.27 -19.15 11.29
C TRP A 134 0.21 -19.54 11.22
N VAL A 135 1.11 -18.56 11.02
CA VAL A 135 2.56 -18.77 10.99
C VAL A 135 3.07 -19.21 12.37
N GLU A 136 2.61 -18.56 13.45
CA GLU A 136 2.95 -18.96 14.82
C GLU A 136 2.52 -20.40 15.12
N ASP A 137 1.32 -20.80 14.70
CA ASP A 137 0.82 -22.17 14.84
C ASP A 137 1.63 -23.18 14.02
N ALA A 138 1.95 -22.87 12.75
CA ALA A 138 2.80 -23.70 11.89
C ALA A 138 4.21 -23.90 12.46
N LEU A 139 4.73 -22.90 13.20
CA LEU A 139 6.02 -22.96 13.87
C LEU A 139 5.95 -23.52 15.30
N GLY A 140 4.77 -23.93 15.79
CA GLY A 140 4.60 -24.48 17.14
C GLY A 140 4.72 -23.46 18.28
N ARG A 141 4.53 -22.17 17.97
CA ARG A 141 4.61 -21.04 18.91
C ARG A 141 3.26 -20.65 19.50
N SER A 142 2.17 -21.29 19.08
CA SER A 142 0.83 -21.01 19.59
C SER A 142 0.78 -21.27 21.10
N SER A 143 0.53 -20.22 21.88
CA SER A 143 0.37 -20.34 23.32
C SER A 143 -0.91 -21.13 23.62
N ALA A 144 -0.78 -22.24 24.34
CA ALA A 144 -1.90 -23.03 24.86
C ALA A 144 -2.81 -22.28 25.87
N SER A 145 -2.83 -20.94 25.87
CA SER A 145 -3.49 -20.10 26.87
C SER A 145 -4.74 -19.33 26.39
N SER A 146 -5.27 -19.62 25.19
CA SER A 146 -6.61 -19.13 24.83
C SER A 146 -7.66 -20.24 24.99
N ALA A 147 -8.17 -20.36 26.22
CA ALA A 147 -9.37 -21.14 26.59
C ALA A 147 -10.68 -20.61 25.95
N SER A 148 -10.60 -20.05 24.75
CA SER A 148 -11.73 -19.61 23.92
C SER A 148 -11.75 -20.28 22.54
N SER A 149 -10.86 -21.24 22.27
CA SER A 149 -10.73 -21.92 20.98
C SER A 149 -11.57 -23.21 20.85
N GLU A 150 -12.52 -23.46 21.75
CA GLU A 150 -13.43 -24.62 21.61
C GLU A 150 -14.44 -24.48 20.45
N LEU A 151 -14.56 -23.30 19.85
CA LEU A 151 -15.42 -23.07 18.66
C LEU A 151 -14.66 -23.10 17.33
N ASN A 152 -13.34 -23.31 17.34
CA ASN A 152 -12.50 -23.37 16.12
C ASN A 152 -11.57 -24.59 16.07
N ALA A 153 -11.72 -25.54 17.00
CA ALA A 153 -10.91 -26.77 17.06
C ALA A 153 -11.11 -27.73 15.87
N GLU A 154 -12.04 -27.44 14.95
CA GLU A 154 -12.16 -28.14 13.66
C GLU A 154 -11.27 -27.53 12.54
N ALA A 155 -10.54 -26.44 12.79
CA ALA A 155 -10.05 -25.56 11.71
C ALA A 155 -8.75 -25.97 11.00
N SER A 156 -8.02 -27.01 11.40
CA SER A 156 -7.02 -27.63 10.51
C SER A 156 -6.58 -29.01 10.98
N ASN A 157 -7.09 -30.06 10.34
CA ASN A 157 -6.59 -31.45 10.48
C ASN A 157 -5.18 -31.64 9.87
N LEU A 158 -4.43 -30.55 9.65
CA LEU A 158 -3.10 -30.58 9.05
C LEU A 158 -2.06 -30.85 10.14
N SER A 159 -1.17 -31.79 9.85
CA SER A 159 0.02 -32.03 10.65
C SER A 159 0.93 -30.79 10.66
N ALA A 160 1.76 -30.65 11.70
CA ALA A 160 2.73 -29.55 11.80
C ALA A 160 3.67 -29.49 10.58
N LYS A 161 4.00 -30.66 10.01
CA LYS A 161 4.80 -30.76 8.79
C LYS A 161 4.08 -30.17 7.58
N GLU A 162 2.82 -30.54 7.34
CA GLU A 162 2.02 -29.98 6.23
C GLU A 162 1.84 -28.47 6.36
N LYS A 163 1.71 -27.95 7.58
CA LYS A 163 1.66 -26.50 7.83
C LYS A 163 2.98 -25.81 7.45
N ARG A 164 4.14 -26.41 7.77
CA ARG A 164 5.45 -25.89 7.37
C ARG A 164 5.66 -25.95 5.86
N ASP A 165 5.29 -27.06 5.23
CA ASP A 165 5.36 -27.20 3.76
C ASP A 165 4.49 -26.13 3.07
N ALA A 166 3.30 -25.85 3.63
CA ALA A 166 2.44 -24.77 3.16
C ALA A 166 3.03 -23.36 3.38
N LEU A 167 3.84 -23.13 4.43
CA LEU A 167 4.59 -21.87 4.58
C LEU A 167 5.57 -21.64 3.43
N VAL A 168 6.26 -22.70 2.99
CA VAL A 168 7.19 -22.62 1.86
C VAL A 168 6.43 -22.38 0.55
N MET A 169 5.33 -23.11 0.33
CA MET A 169 4.50 -22.93 -0.87
C MET A 169 3.85 -21.54 -0.99
N MET A 170 3.58 -20.86 0.13
CA MET A 170 2.99 -19.51 0.08
C MET A 170 4.00 -18.39 -0.20
N LEU A 171 5.32 -18.65 -0.13
CA LEU A 171 6.34 -17.62 -0.25
C LEU A 171 6.21 -16.73 -1.50
N PRO A 172 5.90 -17.25 -2.71
CA PRO A 172 5.65 -16.40 -3.87
C PRO A 172 4.56 -15.35 -3.62
N SER A 173 3.48 -15.74 -2.93
CA SER A 173 2.39 -14.82 -2.58
C SER A 173 2.84 -13.81 -1.51
N TRP A 174 3.61 -14.25 -0.51
CA TRP A 174 4.16 -13.36 0.51
C TRP A 174 5.11 -12.31 -0.09
N VAL A 175 6.06 -12.74 -0.92
CA VAL A 175 7.02 -11.89 -1.64
C VAL A 175 6.30 -10.86 -2.52
N HIS A 176 5.21 -11.25 -3.18
CA HIS A 176 4.40 -10.33 -3.98
C HIS A 176 3.70 -9.26 -3.12
N LEU A 177 3.21 -9.63 -1.93
CA LEU A 177 2.52 -8.71 -1.01
C LEU A 177 3.48 -7.80 -0.25
N PHE A 178 4.66 -8.33 0.11
CA PHE A 178 5.58 -7.75 1.08
C PHE A 178 5.97 -6.29 0.78
N PRO A 179 6.42 -5.90 -0.43
CA PRO A 179 6.87 -4.53 -0.69
C PRO A 179 5.83 -3.47 -0.31
N ARG A 180 4.57 -3.74 -0.67
CA ARG A 180 3.45 -2.83 -0.38
C ARG A 180 3.10 -2.78 1.09
N LEU A 181 3.17 -3.91 1.78
CA LEU A 181 2.82 -3.99 3.19
C LEU A 181 3.93 -3.38 4.07
N ALA A 182 5.19 -3.65 3.72
CA ALA A 182 6.38 -3.12 4.38
C ALA A 182 6.43 -1.59 4.33
N LEU A 183 6.09 -0.98 3.18
CA LEU A 183 6.10 0.47 3.00
C LEU A 183 4.71 1.11 3.16
N SER A 184 3.75 0.42 3.79
CA SER A 184 2.38 0.91 4.00
C SER A 184 2.33 2.22 4.81
N PRO A 185 1.42 3.17 4.49
CA PRO A 185 1.17 4.34 5.33
C PRO A 185 0.54 3.98 6.68
N THR A 186 0.04 2.76 6.87
CA THR A 186 -0.53 2.30 8.13
C THR A 186 0.53 1.64 9.01
N ARG A 187 0.78 2.22 10.18
CA ARG A 187 1.72 1.67 11.18
C ARG A 187 1.45 0.21 11.52
N ARG A 188 0.18 -0.15 11.78
CA ARG A 188 -0.22 -1.52 12.16
C ARG A 188 0.15 -2.56 11.08
N LEU A 189 -0.07 -2.23 9.80
CA LEU A 189 0.30 -3.11 8.70
C LEU A 189 1.81 -3.34 8.66
N ARG A 190 2.62 -2.28 8.81
CA ARG A 190 4.09 -2.40 8.85
C ARG A 190 4.58 -3.30 9.98
N LEU A 191 4.02 -3.12 11.18
CA LEU A 191 4.34 -3.95 12.35
C LEU A 191 4.02 -5.43 12.11
N LEU A 192 2.78 -5.74 11.69
CA LEU A 192 2.36 -7.12 11.41
C LEU A 192 3.21 -7.76 10.31
N THR A 193 3.55 -7.00 9.27
CA THR A 193 4.40 -7.46 8.17
C THR A 193 5.77 -7.88 8.68
N LEU A 194 6.36 -7.05 9.54
CA LEU A 194 7.66 -7.33 10.11
C LEU A 194 7.64 -8.52 11.06
N GLN A 195 6.59 -8.66 11.90
CA GLN A 195 6.43 -9.83 12.77
C GLN A 195 6.37 -11.13 11.97
N ILE A 196 5.57 -11.17 10.90
CA ILE A 196 5.50 -12.32 10.00
C ILE A 196 6.86 -12.59 9.34
N GLN A 197 7.51 -11.55 8.81
CA GLN A 197 8.84 -11.69 8.18
C GLN A 197 9.88 -12.23 9.17
N THR A 198 9.90 -11.76 10.42
CA THR A 198 10.81 -12.26 11.45
C THR A 198 10.58 -13.74 11.75
N LEU A 199 9.33 -14.20 11.78
CA LEU A 199 9.02 -15.63 11.97
C LEU A 199 9.43 -16.48 10.77
N LEU A 200 9.20 -16.01 9.54
CA LEU A 200 9.62 -16.71 8.32
C LEU A 200 11.15 -16.74 8.15
N LEU A 201 11.87 -15.86 8.83
CA LEU A 201 13.33 -15.84 8.84
C LEU A 201 13.92 -16.53 10.06
N GLU A 202 13.12 -17.19 10.89
CA GLU A 202 13.63 -17.84 12.09
C GLU A 202 14.60 -18.98 11.74
N LYS A 203 15.68 -19.10 12.52
CA LYS A 203 16.64 -20.21 12.38
C LYS A 203 15.93 -21.54 12.68
N PRO A 204 16.14 -22.61 11.89
CA PRO A 204 15.60 -23.94 12.19
C PRO A 204 16.04 -24.40 13.58
N SER A 205 15.11 -24.85 14.40
CA SER A 205 15.39 -25.25 15.80
C SER A 205 15.99 -26.65 15.93
N THR A 206 15.97 -27.46 14.87
CA THR A 206 16.54 -28.83 14.88
C THR A 206 17.34 -29.09 13.61
N SER A 207 18.52 -29.71 13.75
CA SER A 207 19.44 -30.04 12.65
C SER A 207 18.94 -31.16 11.71
N LEU A 208 17.78 -31.75 12.01
CA LEU A 208 17.17 -32.86 11.26
C LEU A 208 16.09 -32.41 10.27
N GLU A 209 15.68 -31.14 10.30
CA GLU A 209 14.78 -30.56 9.29
C GLU A 209 15.61 -29.99 8.14
N GLU A 210 16.25 -30.87 7.36
CA GLU A 210 16.93 -30.54 6.08
C GLU A 210 15.94 -30.18 4.95
N ALA A 211 14.64 -30.16 5.23
CA ALA A 211 13.64 -29.64 4.31
C ALA A 211 13.77 -28.11 4.19
N SER A 212 13.61 -27.60 2.97
CA SER A 212 13.81 -26.20 2.62
C SER A 212 13.12 -25.24 3.60
N SER A 213 13.89 -24.69 4.54
CA SER A 213 13.35 -23.74 5.51
C SER A 213 12.88 -22.50 4.78
N THR A 214 11.77 -21.91 5.24
CA THR A 214 11.30 -20.60 4.74
C THR A 214 12.42 -19.55 4.74
N ARG A 215 13.33 -19.60 5.71
CA ARG A 215 14.52 -18.75 5.77
C ARG A 215 15.46 -18.99 4.59
N ALA A 216 15.80 -20.24 4.31
CA ALA A 216 16.71 -20.60 3.23
C ALA A 216 16.12 -20.17 1.88
N GLU A 217 14.85 -20.51 1.63
CA GLU A 217 14.14 -20.08 0.43
C GLU A 217 14.14 -18.56 0.26
N LEU A 218 13.75 -17.80 1.30
CA LEU A 218 13.65 -16.35 1.21
C LEU A 218 14.99 -15.66 0.99
N LEU A 219 16.09 -16.18 1.55
CA LEU A 219 17.40 -15.53 1.51
C LEU A 219 18.27 -15.98 0.33
N GLU A 220 18.16 -17.24 -0.11
CA GLU A 220 19.02 -17.80 -1.17
C GLU A 220 18.41 -17.66 -2.57
N SER A 221 17.08 -17.65 -2.68
CA SER A 221 16.40 -17.56 -3.97
C SER A 221 16.32 -16.10 -4.47
N PRO A 222 16.99 -15.72 -5.59
CA PRO A 222 16.97 -14.35 -6.11
C PRO A 222 15.56 -13.82 -6.38
N GLN A 223 14.69 -14.68 -6.92
CA GLN A 223 13.28 -14.37 -7.20
C GLN A 223 12.47 -13.96 -5.96
N TYR A 224 12.92 -14.33 -4.74
CA TYR A 224 12.28 -13.98 -3.49
C TYR A 224 12.97 -12.82 -2.79
N ILE A 225 14.30 -12.83 -2.70
CA ILE A 225 15.02 -11.77 -1.99
C ILE A 225 15.01 -10.45 -2.76
N GLU A 226 15.14 -10.47 -4.09
CA GLU A 226 15.30 -9.24 -4.85
C GLU A 226 14.10 -8.27 -4.73
N PRO A 227 12.84 -8.74 -4.81
CA PRO A 227 11.69 -7.84 -4.65
C PRO A 227 11.53 -7.29 -3.23
N ILE A 228 11.98 -8.02 -2.20
CA ILE A 228 11.74 -7.65 -0.80
C ILE A 228 12.89 -6.87 -0.16
N LEU A 229 14.13 -7.03 -0.66
CA LEU A 229 15.34 -6.53 0.02
C LEU A 229 15.30 -5.02 0.29
N GLY A 230 14.99 -4.22 -0.74
CA GLY A 230 14.88 -2.77 -0.60
C GLY A 230 13.81 -2.36 0.42
N PRO A 231 12.54 -2.75 0.22
CA PRO A 231 11.45 -2.48 1.16
C PRO A 231 11.73 -2.97 2.59
N TRP A 232 12.38 -4.13 2.73
CA TRP A 232 12.74 -4.71 4.02
C TRP A 232 13.81 -3.89 4.72
N ALA A 233 14.88 -3.50 4.02
CA ALA A 233 15.92 -2.63 4.56
C ALA A 233 15.33 -1.32 5.10
N ILE A 234 14.42 -0.69 4.34
CA ILE A 234 13.73 0.53 4.77
C ILE A 234 12.85 0.28 6.01
N LEU A 235 12.09 -0.82 6.04
CA LEU A 235 11.24 -1.19 7.17
C LEU A 235 12.04 -1.44 8.46
N CYS A 236 13.24 -2.00 8.35
CA CYS A 236 14.15 -2.18 9.49
C CYS A 236 14.70 -0.86 10.03
N HIS A 237 14.46 0.25 9.34
CA HIS A 237 14.83 1.60 9.73
C HIS A 237 13.60 2.53 9.81
N ASP A 238 12.43 1.99 10.16
CA ASP A 238 11.20 2.77 10.33
C ASP A 238 11.35 3.85 11.42
N THR A 239 10.58 4.92 11.32
CA THR A 239 10.59 6.00 12.34
C THR A 239 9.87 5.57 13.63
N ASP A 240 9.05 4.52 13.59
CA ASP A 240 8.52 3.91 14.80
C ASP A 240 9.54 2.99 15.48
N ARG A 241 9.89 3.32 16.73
CA ARG A 241 10.90 2.59 17.51
C ARG A 241 10.59 1.12 17.75
N THR A 242 9.31 0.72 17.78
CA THR A 242 8.93 -0.68 18.00
C THR A 242 9.21 -1.51 16.75
N ILE A 243 8.84 -0.97 15.59
CA ILE A 243 9.10 -1.57 14.28
C ILE A 243 10.61 -1.61 14.03
N GLU A 244 11.31 -0.49 14.25
CA GLU A 244 12.77 -0.39 14.06
C GLU A 244 13.52 -1.43 14.90
N ARG A 245 13.25 -1.52 16.21
CA ARG A 245 13.97 -2.45 17.08
C ARG A 245 13.78 -3.92 16.65
N LEU A 246 12.55 -4.30 16.31
CA LEU A 246 12.25 -5.65 15.82
C LEU A 246 12.99 -5.91 14.49
N GLY A 247 12.94 -4.94 13.58
CA GLY A 247 13.50 -5.09 12.25
C GLY A 247 15.02 -5.10 12.23
N ARG A 248 15.66 -4.24 13.03
CA ARG A 248 17.12 -4.25 13.21
C ARG A 248 17.61 -5.58 13.77
N SER A 249 16.89 -6.15 14.75
CA SER A 249 17.24 -7.46 15.29
C SER A 249 17.18 -8.55 14.21
N ALA A 250 16.10 -8.60 13.43
CA ALA A 250 15.95 -9.56 12.34
C ALA A 250 16.97 -9.35 11.22
N TRP A 251 17.27 -8.08 10.88
CA TRP A 251 18.25 -7.71 9.86
C TRP A 251 19.66 -8.14 10.24
N ILE A 252 20.09 -7.89 11.48
CA ILE A 252 21.42 -8.27 11.96
C ILE A 252 21.58 -9.80 12.00
N ASP A 253 20.51 -10.53 12.35
CA ASP A 253 20.52 -12.00 12.35
C ASP A 253 20.52 -12.60 10.94
N SER A 254 19.96 -11.90 9.96
CA SER A 254 19.72 -12.45 8.61
C SER A 254 20.70 -11.96 7.55
N CYS A 255 21.36 -10.82 7.76
CA CYS A 255 22.17 -10.16 6.75
C CYS A 255 23.60 -9.94 7.25
N THR A 256 24.56 -10.24 6.39
CA THR A 256 26.00 -10.08 6.68
C THR A 256 26.69 -9.32 5.56
N TRP A 257 27.76 -8.62 5.92
CA TRP A 257 28.69 -8.07 4.97
C TRP A 257 29.99 -8.87 5.07
N LYS A 258 30.32 -9.65 4.05
CA LYS A 258 31.62 -10.34 3.99
C LYS A 258 32.69 -9.30 3.64
N GLY A 259 33.64 -9.06 4.55
CA GLY A 259 34.83 -8.28 4.22
C GLY A 259 35.87 -9.14 3.51
N ASP A 260 36.63 -8.56 2.56
CA ASP A 260 37.78 -9.22 1.92
C ASP A 260 38.96 -9.47 2.89
N SER A 261 38.89 -8.95 4.12
CA SER A 261 39.96 -9.06 5.11
C SER A 261 39.72 -10.23 6.07
N GLY A 262 40.35 -11.37 5.76
CA GLY A 262 40.72 -12.37 6.77
C GLY A 262 39.84 -13.60 6.81
N ALA A 263 40.22 -14.60 6.01
CA ALA A 263 40.13 -15.98 6.46
C ALA A 263 40.68 -16.10 7.89
N ASN A 264 40.03 -16.93 8.71
CA ASN A 264 40.36 -17.29 10.10
C ASN A 264 39.64 -16.46 11.17
N THR A 265 38.34 -16.71 11.34
CA THR A 265 37.70 -17.04 12.64
C THR A 265 36.20 -17.33 12.45
N SER A 266 35.84 -18.18 11.48
CA SER A 266 34.55 -18.85 11.54
C SER A 266 34.74 -20.11 12.38
N THR A 267 34.45 -20.02 13.68
CA THR A 267 34.03 -21.19 14.45
C THR A 267 32.90 -21.87 13.67
N GLU A 268 33.11 -23.13 13.30
CA GLU A 268 32.27 -23.99 12.44
C GLU A 268 30.84 -24.29 12.97
N ASN A 269 30.26 -23.43 13.81
CA ASN A 269 29.06 -23.72 14.58
C ASN A 269 27.83 -22.83 14.32
N ASP A 270 27.81 -21.97 13.29
CA ASP A 270 26.59 -21.19 12.96
C ASP A 270 26.14 -21.48 11.53
N SER A 271 25.61 -22.68 11.31
CA SER A 271 25.10 -23.22 10.04
C SER A 271 23.75 -22.60 9.60
N ALA A 272 23.46 -21.36 10.01
CA ALA A 272 22.24 -20.67 9.63
C ALA A 272 22.47 -19.85 8.35
N THR A 273 21.69 -20.10 7.31
CA THR A 273 21.68 -19.32 6.07
C THR A 273 21.61 -17.82 6.39
N ALA A 274 22.57 -17.04 5.90
CA ALA A 274 22.59 -15.59 6.03
C ALA A 274 22.86 -14.96 4.67
N LEU A 275 22.18 -13.84 4.40
CA LEU A 275 22.28 -13.10 3.15
C LEU A 275 23.61 -12.35 3.08
N ASN A 276 24.35 -12.52 1.99
CA ASN A 276 25.55 -11.73 1.70
C ASN A 276 25.14 -10.42 1.01
N LEU A 277 25.16 -9.31 1.73
CA LEU A 277 24.71 -8.02 1.20
C LEU A 277 25.60 -7.45 0.09
N ASN A 278 26.86 -7.90 -0.03
CA ASN A 278 27.75 -7.46 -1.10
C ASN A 278 27.20 -7.80 -2.50
N GLU A 279 26.55 -8.95 -2.62
CA GLU A 279 25.96 -9.42 -3.88
C GLU A 279 24.73 -8.60 -4.29
N HIS A 280 24.14 -7.87 -3.35
CA HIS A 280 22.91 -7.10 -3.54
C HIS A 280 23.08 -5.58 -3.40
N CYS A 281 24.32 -5.08 -3.35
CA CYS A 281 24.62 -3.64 -3.26
C CYS A 281 23.93 -2.82 -4.35
N THR A 282 24.00 -3.27 -5.60
CA THR A 282 23.42 -2.58 -6.76
C THR A 282 21.90 -2.50 -6.68
N LEU A 283 21.26 -3.58 -6.20
CA LEU A 283 19.83 -3.65 -5.97
C LEU A 283 19.39 -2.69 -4.86
N LEU A 284 20.08 -2.70 -3.72
CA LEU A 284 19.84 -1.75 -2.63
C LEU A 284 20.01 -0.32 -3.12
N ALA A 285 21.10 -0.01 -3.82
CA ALA A 285 21.34 1.31 -4.38
C ALA A 285 20.24 1.74 -5.36
N SER A 286 19.75 0.85 -6.21
CA SER A 286 18.61 1.10 -7.12
C SER A 286 17.33 1.45 -6.36
N HIS A 287 17.02 0.71 -5.29
CA HIS A 287 15.86 1.03 -4.46
C HIS A 287 16.02 2.37 -3.74
N LEU A 288 17.20 2.65 -3.19
CA LEU A 288 17.52 3.93 -2.55
C LEU A 288 17.38 5.10 -3.54
N ARG A 289 17.84 4.97 -4.78
CA ARG A 289 17.65 5.98 -5.83
C ARG A 289 16.17 6.31 -6.05
N THR A 290 15.32 5.28 -6.12
CA THR A 290 13.87 5.46 -6.33
C THR A 290 13.25 6.35 -5.26
N ILE A 291 13.72 6.25 -4.01
CA ILE A 291 13.23 7.06 -2.88
C ILE A 291 13.95 8.41 -2.83
N LEU A 292 15.27 8.40 -2.79
CA LEU A 292 16.11 9.56 -2.47
C LEU A 292 16.27 10.57 -3.63
N LEU A 293 16.05 10.13 -4.87
CA LEU A 293 16.09 11.01 -6.06
C LEU A 293 14.70 11.45 -6.52
N SER A 294 13.64 11.11 -5.77
CA SER A 294 12.27 11.51 -6.08
C SER A 294 11.82 12.65 -5.17
N PRO A 295 11.15 13.69 -5.70
CA PRO A 295 10.47 14.69 -4.88
C PRO A 295 9.21 14.15 -4.19
N SER A 296 8.69 12.99 -4.64
CA SER A 296 7.62 12.25 -3.96
C SER A 296 7.94 10.74 -4.03
N PRO A 297 8.64 10.20 -3.03
CA PRO A 297 9.00 8.80 -2.95
C PRO A 297 7.80 7.84 -3.09
N SER A 298 6.69 8.12 -2.42
CA SER A 298 5.49 7.27 -2.46
C SER A 298 4.90 7.20 -3.87
N TYR A 299 4.91 8.31 -4.62
CA TYR A 299 4.50 8.31 -6.03
C TYR A 299 5.48 7.52 -6.90
N ALA A 300 6.80 7.75 -6.74
CA ALA A 300 7.81 7.01 -7.51
C ALA A 300 7.71 5.50 -7.28
N LEU A 301 7.54 5.05 -6.04
CA LEU A 301 7.29 3.66 -5.72
C LEU A 301 6.02 3.14 -6.37
N SER A 302 4.91 3.90 -6.36
CA SER A 302 3.66 3.49 -7.02
C SER A 302 3.77 3.26 -8.53
N MET A 303 4.83 3.81 -9.15
CA MET A 303 5.17 3.60 -10.56
C MET A 303 6.09 2.40 -10.79
N THR A 304 6.35 1.59 -9.77
CA THR A 304 7.03 0.30 -9.88
C THR A 304 6.03 -0.85 -9.82
N SER A 305 6.30 -1.94 -10.55
CA SER A 305 5.42 -3.11 -10.59
C SER A 305 5.23 -3.77 -9.22
N ALA A 306 6.26 -3.75 -8.36
CA ALA A 306 6.24 -4.30 -7.00
C ALA A 306 5.26 -3.59 -6.06
N HIS A 307 4.97 -2.31 -6.31
CA HIS A 307 4.04 -1.52 -5.51
C HIS A 307 2.72 -1.19 -6.23
N ALA A 308 2.61 -1.54 -7.51
CA ALA A 308 1.40 -1.34 -8.30
C ALA A 308 0.23 -2.15 -7.71
N VAL A 309 -0.97 -1.55 -7.71
CA VAL A 309 -2.16 -2.20 -7.16
C VAL A 309 -2.89 -2.96 -8.27
N ALA A 310 -2.95 -4.30 -8.14
CA ALA A 310 -3.88 -5.13 -8.90
C ALA A 310 -5.30 -4.56 -8.80
N SER A 311 -5.81 -4.00 -9.90
CA SER A 311 -7.23 -3.69 -10.00
C SER A 311 -7.94 -5.00 -10.24
N ALA A 312 -8.46 -5.62 -9.17
CA ALA A 312 -9.24 -6.85 -9.27
C ALA A 312 -10.55 -6.70 -10.08
N ASP A 313 -10.86 -5.49 -10.57
CA ASP A 313 -12.04 -5.24 -11.39
C ASP A 313 -11.75 -4.17 -12.47
N PRO A 314 -11.78 -4.51 -13.78
CA PRO A 314 -11.64 -3.54 -14.86
C PRO A 314 -12.84 -2.58 -14.96
N THR A 315 -13.99 -2.91 -14.34
CA THR A 315 -15.22 -2.11 -14.40
C THR A 315 -15.29 -1.00 -13.34
N MET A 316 -14.41 -1.02 -12.32
CA MET A 316 -14.38 -0.06 -11.21
C MET A 316 -13.32 1.06 -11.37
N SER A 317 -12.72 1.19 -12.54
CA SER A 317 -11.48 1.98 -12.76
C SER A 317 -11.63 3.51 -12.83
N ARG A 318 -12.67 4.15 -12.25
CA ARG A 318 -12.83 5.61 -12.42
C ARG A 318 -13.08 6.48 -11.20
N THR A 319 -13.30 5.95 -9.98
CA THR A 319 -13.63 6.83 -8.85
C THR A 319 -13.01 6.50 -7.49
N SER A 320 -12.16 5.46 -7.36
CA SER A 320 -11.54 5.12 -6.07
C SER A 320 -10.06 4.74 -6.18
N SER A 321 -9.26 5.62 -6.77
CA SER A 321 -7.80 5.55 -6.60
C SER A 321 -7.45 6.05 -5.19
N GLY A 322 -7.23 5.11 -4.28
CA GLY A 322 -6.66 5.38 -2.94
C GLY A 322 -5.21 5.90 -2.99
N TYR A 323 -4.60 5.98 -4.16
CA TYR A 323 -3.48 6.90 -4.39
C TYR A 323 -4.07 8.21 -4.89
N ALA A 324 -4.25 9.14 -3.96
CA ALA A 324 -4.55 10.52 -4.30
C ALA A 324 -3.43 11.03 -5.21
N THR A 325 -3.77 11.40 -6.44
CA THR A 325 -3.09 12.54 -7.09
C THR A 325 -3.01 13.66 -6.04
N PRO A 326 -1.85 14.30 -5.82
CA PRO A 326 -1.70 15.30 -4.78
C PRO A 326 -2.71 16.43 -5.02
N SER A 327 -3.80 16.40 -4.27
CA SER A 327 -4.79 17.46 -4.26
C SER A 327 -4.23 18.54 -3.34
N LEU A 328 -3.71 19.61 -3.94
CA LEU A 328 -3.29 20.85 -3.28
C LEU A 328 -4.48 21.61 -2.66
N GLN A 329 -5.28 20.96 -1.82
CA GLN A 329 -6.32 21.61 -1.02
C GLN A 329 -6.10 21.30 0.46
N ALA A 330 -5.32 22.19 1.09
CA ALA A 330 -5.28 22.36 2.53
C ALA A 330 -6.67 22.79 3.02
N GLY A 331 -7.45 21.84 3.53
CA GLY A 331 -8.80 22.12 3.99
C GLY A 331 -9.52 20.92 4.58
N GLY A 332 -9.19 20.58 5.82
CA GLY A 332 -10.04 19.82 6.76
C GLY A 332 -10.66 18.52 6.22
N VAL A 333 -9.86 17.45 6.17
CA VAL A 333 -10.41 16.10 5.95
C VAL A 333 -11.17 15.68 7.21
N LYS A 334 -12.50 15.64 7.14
CA LYS A 334 -13.33 15.01 8.16
C LYS A 334 -12.97 13.53 8.21
N ARG A 335 -12.41 13.08 9.35
CA ARG A 335 -12.10 11.67 9.61
C ARG A 335 -13.33 10.81 9.34
N ASP A 336 -13.18 9.77 8.52
CA ASP A 336 -14.23 8.79 8.29
C ASP A 336 -14.53 8.06 9.61
N ALA A 337 -15.82 7.85 9.91
CA ALA A 337 -16.27 7.23 11.16
C ALA A 337 -15.78 5.78 11.34
N LYS A 338 -15.27 5.16 10.26
CA LYS A 338 -14.66 3.83 10.26
C LYS A 338 -13.21 3.78 10.78
N ASN A 339 -12.50 4.91 10.86
CA ASN A 339 -11.11 5.00 11.33
C ASN A 339 -11.02 5.47 12.79
N ARG A 340 -11.91 4.96 13.65
CA ARG A 340 -11.95 5.36 15.08
C ARG A 340 -10.85 4.72 15.93
N ASP A 341 -10.16 3.72 15.40
CA ASP A 341 -8.99 3.12 16.00
C ASP A 341 -7.74 3.88 15.54
N GLU A 342 -7.09 4.60 16.46
CA GLU A 342 -5.84 5.34 16.21
C GLU A 342 -4.74 4.44 15.61
N SER A 343 -4.82 3.11 15.80
CA SER A 343 -3.84 2.17 15.25
C SER A 343 -3.91 1.96 13.73
N ASN A 344 -5.07 2.25 13.11
CA ASN A 344 -5.33 2.01 11.68
C ASN A 344 -5.38 3.31 10.86
N VAL A 345 -4.94 4.43 11.43
CA VAL A 345 -4.86 5.71 10.74
C VAL A 345 -3.73 5.68 9.71
N GLU A 346 -4.04 6.02 8.47
CA GLU A 346 -3.04 6.19 7.42
C GLU A 346 -2.32 7.53 7.57
N GLU A 347 -0.99 7.49 7.48
CA GLU A 347 -0.15 8.66 7.27
C GLU A 347 -0.62 9.42 6.02
N ASP A 348 -0.60 10.75 6.07
CA ASP A 348 -0.75 11.54 4.85
C ASP A 348 0.47 11.35 3.93
N THR A 349 0.34 11.75 2.66
CA THR A 349 1.39 11.56 1.65
C THR A 349 2.71 12.24 2.04
N ALA A 350 2.65 13.40 2.70
CA ALA A 350 3.85 14.13 3.08
C ALA A 350 4.59 13.45 4.24
N ALA A 351 3.86 12.96 5.23
CA ALA A 351 4.40 12.19 6.34
C ALA A 351 4.97 10.84 5.86
N LEU A 352 4.27 10.16 4.95
CA LEU A 352 4.74 8.94 4.29
C LEU A 352 6.06 9.19 3.55
N ASP A 353 6.11 10.22 2.70
CA ASP A 353 7.30 10.58 1.92
C ASP A 353 8.50 10.87 2.83
N LYS A 354 8.30 11.65 3.90
CA LYS A 354 9.34 11.93 4.90
C LYS A 354 9.83 10.66 5.60
N ARG A 355 8.93 9.76 6.00
CA ARG A 355 9.29 8.49 6.64
C ARG A 355 10.11 7.60 5.71
N LEU A 356 9.71 7.50 4.44
CA LEU A 356 10.46 6.74 3.43
C LEU A 356 11.86 7.31 3.24
N VAL A 357 12.00 8.63 3.15
CA VAL A 357 13.31 9.29 3.05
C VAL A 357 14.15 9.05 4.29
N ALA A 358 13.58 9.18 5.49
CA ALA A 358 14.31 8.92 6.73
C ALA A 358 14.86 7.49 6.80
N GLY A 359 14.04 6.49 6.46
CA GLY A 359 14.48 5.09 6.39
C GLY A 359 15.56 4.87 5.32
N ALA A 360 15.41 5.47 4.13
CA ALA A 360 16.40 5.36 3.05
C ALA A 360 17.75 6.00 3.40
N LEU A 361 17.75 7.15 4.06
CA LEU A 361 18.98 7.77 4.56
C LEU A 361 19.65 6.92 5.64
N ALA A 362 18.88 6.27 6.51
CA ALA A 362 19.41 5.39 7.53
C ALA A 362 20.06 4.14 6.92
N VAL A 363 19.43 3.54 5.90
CA VAL A 363 20.02 2.44 5.11
C VAL A 363 21.29 2.91 4.42
N LEU A 364 21.26 4.05 3.72
CA LEU A 364 22.44 4.63 3.05
C LEU A 364 23.62 4.82 4.03
N ASN A 365 23.35 5.42 5.19
CA ASN A 365 24.37 5.60 6.24
C ASN A 365 24.88 4.26 6.78
N SER A 366 24.02 3.27 6.97
CA SER A 366 24.43 1.92 7.40
C SER A 366 25.33 1.26 6.37
N THR A 367 24.97 1.31 5.08
CA THR A 367 25.75 0.75 3.97
C THR A 367 27.13 1.40 3.88
N ILE A 368 27.21 2.73 3.88
CA ILE A 368 28.50 3.46 3.80
C ILE A 368 29.41 3.12 5.00
N ARG A 369 28.83 3.00 6.21
CA ARG A 369 29.59 2.67 7.42
C ARG A 369 30.09 1.23 7.44
N GLN A 370 29.32 0.30 6.88
CA GLN A 370 29.61 -1.12 6.95
C GLN A 370 30.44 -1.62 5.76
N GLN A 371 30.37 -0.95 4.61
CA GLN A 371 31.14 -1.27 3.41
C GLN A 371 31.62 0.00 2.68
N PRO A 372 32.73 0.61 3.13
CA PRO A 372 33.33 1.77 2.47
C PRO A 372 34.18 1.39 1.25
N THR A 373 33.75 0.40 0.46
CA THR A 373 34.48 -0.03 -0.74
C THR A 373 34.25 0.97 -1.89
N PRO A 374 35.25 1.17 -2.78
CA PRO A 374 35.12 2.11 -3.89
C PRO A 374 33.94 1.77 -4.81
N ASP A 375 33.71 0.48 -5.08
CA ASP A 375 32.60 0.01 -5.93
C ASP A 375 31.23 0.39 -5.37
N VAL A 376 31.04 0.24 -4.05
CA VAL A 376 29.79 0.64 -3.38
C VAL A 376 29.61 2.15 -3.45
N LEU A 377 30.67 2.93 -3.23
CA LEU A 377 30.62 4.39 -3.31
C LEU A 377 30.34 4.89 -4.72
N GLU A 378 30.92 4.26 -5.75
CA GLU A 378 30.63 4.55 -7.16
C GLU A 378 29.17 4.24 -7.48
N SER A 379 28.66 3.11 -6.99
CA SER A 379 27.25 2.73 -7.13
C SER A 379 26.28 3.67 -6.39
N LEU A 380 26.76 4.60 -5.56
CA LEU A 380 25.96 5.58 -4.83
C LEU A 380 26.27 7.02 -5.26
N GLN A 381 27.13 7.22 -6.26
CA GLN A 381 27.64 8.54 -6.64
C GLN A 381 26.52 9.54 -6.99
N ASP A 382 25.50 9.10 -7.74
CA ASP A 382 24.37 9.94 -8.13
C ASP A 382 23.48 10.31 -6.94
N VAL A 383 23.30 9.39 -5.99
CA VAL A 383 22.61 9.65 -4.71
C VAL A 383 23.38 10.69 -3.90
N LEU A 384 24.69 10.53 -3.76
CA LEU A 384 25.55 11.43 -2.99
C LEU A 384 25.75 12.80 -3.67
N ALA A 385 25.66 12.87 -5.00
CA ALA A 385 25.73 14.14 -5.74
C ALA A 385 24.39 14.90 -5.77
N SER A 386 23.28 14.25 -5.39
CA SER A 386 21.95 14.81 -5.53
C SER A 386 21.64 15.87 -4.47
N ARG A 387 21.22 17.05 -4.95
CA ARG A 387 20.74 18.14 -4.07
C ARG A 387 19.49 17.75 -3.28
N LEU A 388 18.66 16.85 -3.81
CA LEU A 388 17.43 16.42 -3.12
C LEU A 388 17.76 15.66 -1.84
N VAL A 389 18.80 14.82 -1.89
CA VAL A 389 19.28 14.05 -0.74
C VAL A 389 19.77 14.99 0.35
N TRP A 390 20.63 15.96 0.02
CA TRP A 390 21.12 16.91 1.01
C TRP A 390 20.03 17.86 1.52
N ALA A 391 19.08 18.24 0.67
CA ALA A 391 17.92 19.05 1.08
C ALA A 391 17.06 18.32 2.12
N SER A 392 16.98 17.00 2.08
CA SER A 392 16.21 16.22 3.05
C SER A 392 16.81 16.23 4.47
N LEU A 393 18.07 16.63 4.64
CA LEU A 393 18.68 16.84 5.95
C LEU A 393 18.35 18.21 6.56
N SER A 394 17.69 19.09 5.79
CA SER A 394 17.28 20.39 6.29
C SER A 394 16.12 20.24 7.29
N PRO A 395 16.17 20.88 8.46
CA PRO A 395 15.07 20.84 9.43
C PRO A 395 13.76 21.38 8.85
N HIS A 396 13.81 22.24 7.83
CA HIS A 396 12.64 22.75 7.13
C HIS A 396 11.94 21.71 6.24
N ASN A 397 12.64 20.65 5.85
CA ASN A 397 12.10 19.56 5.04
C ASN A 397 11.76 18.30 5.87
N LEU A 398 12.22 18.25 7.12
CA LEU A 398 11.96 17.15 8.06
C LEU A 398 10.76 17.39 9.00
N ALA A 399 10.43 18.64 9.31
CA ALA A 399 9.32 19.04 10.19
C ALA A 399 7.95 18.91 9.53
#